data_AF-A0A0L6JJJ7-F1
#
_entry.id   AF-A0A0L6JJJ7-F1
#
_cell.length_a   1.000
_cell.length_b   1.000
_cell.length_c   1.000
_cell.angle_alpha   90.00
_cell.angle_beta   90.00
_cell.angle_gamma   90.00
#
_symmetry.space_group_name_H-M   'P 1'
#
loop_
_entity.id
_entity.type
_entity.pdbx_description
1 polymer ?
#
loop_
_entity_poly.entity_id
_entity_poly.type
_entity_poly.pdbx_seq_one_letter_code
_entity_poly.pdbx_strand_id
1 'polypeptide(L)'
;MKKILIIILMLGLIVASGCGKTNDSSNLSQPHASSSSLEPEQSDLNTNKADSKYNNSDKENVDNAFFFKDSVSELNYNGRFLFDEPVEKDVKLHINEVTSAKSGRIYELKLDSIDGVSTERLSLGYFCVQKDKIYKIEPTKENLNKLIRNKEMPNDSVVVCQDKEIKDTLSNEEHGWHHYLKVDGNKREYYSYNNLVGTGYYESFIWEKDKGLINYRSGYGAERDSIEIQLINVTPIAEKSDDSLLETWVGNYSFSEFVPPDQNMFYGISIYKEEGNYYADISIDGFQTIERLRAKVDGDKNSIKLRFDKYLPDNRFQPYEVGDILLSFEKSGSDLNTLWGKIEPIDKNDKKSGSPYFELIP
;
A
#
# COMPACT_ATOMS: atom_id res chain seq x y z
N MET A 1 11.59 -50.71 -37.53
CA MET A 1 12.05 -50.24 -38.86
C MET A 1 11.05 -49.25 -39.41
N LYS A 2 11.53 -48.29 -40.21
CA LYS A 2 10.84 -47.17 -40.89
C LYS A 2 10.61 -45.90 -40.06
N LYS A 3 11.66 -45.08 -40.03
CA LYS A 3 11.62 -43.63 -39.85
C LYS A 3 11.01 -43.01 -41.12
N ILE A 4 10.06 -42.09 -40.98
CA ILE A 4 9.59 -41.23 -42.08
C ILE A 4 10.34 -39.90 -41.96
N LEU A 5 11.17 -39.64 -42.98
CA LEU A 5 11.91 -38.41 -43.22
C LEU A 5 11.02 -37.51 -44.07
N ILE A 6 10.68 -36.30 -43.61
CA ILE A 6 10.04 -35.29 -44.46
C ILE A 6 11.03 -34.13 -44.62
N ILE A 7 11.51 -34.02 -45.85
CA ILE A 7 12.30 -32.92 -46.42
C ILE A 7 11.30 -31.95 -47.07
N ILE A 8 11.32 -30.67 -46.70
CA ILE A 8 10.72 -29.57 -47.47
C ILE A 8 11.69 -28.38 -47.34
N LEU A 9 12.68 -28.27 -48.21
CA LEU A 9 12.72 -27.52 -49.48
C LEU A 9 12.45 -26.01 -49.33
N MET A 10 13.56 -25.26 -49.28
CA MET A 10 13.66 -23.82 -49.50
C MET A 10 13.23 -23.45 -50.93
N LEU A 11 12.45 -22.37 -51.07
CA LEU A 11 12.36 -21.59 -52.30
C LEU A 11 12.14 -20.12 -51.93
N GLY A 12 13.18 -19.31 -52.17
CA GLY A 12 13.09 -17.87 -52.10
C GLY A 12 12.40 -17.30 -53.32
N LEU A 13 11.83 -16.11 -53.15
CA LEU A 13 11.52 -15.21 -54.26
C LEU A 13 11.76 -13.78 -53.81
N ILE A 14 12.80 -13.21 -54.41
CA ILE A 14 13.15 -11.80 -54.42
C ILE A 14 12.11 -11.09 -55.29
N VAL A 15 11.52 -10.00 -54.79
CA VAL A 15 10.92 -8.97 -55.65
C VAL A 15 11.47 -7.62 -55.25
N ALA A 16 12.27 -7.05 -56.14
CA ALA A 16 12.64 -5.65 -56.15
C ALA A 16 11.65 -4.88 -57.03
N SER A 17 11.21 -3.70 -56.56
CA SER A 17 10.67 -2.53 -57.28
C SER A 17 10.20 -1.57 -56.19
N GLY A 18 10.42 -0.26 -56.17
CA GLY A 18 10.86 0.73 -57.14
C GLY A 18 10.30 2.07 -56.65
N CYS A 19 11.10 3.14 -56.66
CA CYS A 19 10.77 4.46 -56.10
C CYS A 19 9.50 5.13 -56.67
N GLY A 20 8.79 5.86 -55.81
CA GLY A 20 7.88 6.94 -56.17
C GLY A 20 7.92 8.05 -55.11
N LYS A 21 8.23 9.29 -55.50
CA LYS A 21 8.25 10.50 -54.66
C LYS A 21 6.86 11.14 -54.60
N THR A 22 6.44 11.66 -53.44
CA THR A 22 6.19 13.09 -53.11
C THR A 22 5.31 13.28 -51.86
N ASN A 23 5.74 14.21 -50.99
CA ASN A 23 5.05 15.12 -50.03
C ASN A 23 3.66 14.72 -49.49
N ASP A 24 3.34 14.75 -48.20
CA ASP A 24 3.35 15.91 -47.29
C ASP A 24 2.93 15.47 -45.86
N SER A 25 3.39 16.25 -44.89
CA SER A 25 3.03 16.41 -43.47
C SER A 25 1.95 15.52 -42.81
N SER A 26 2.35 14.86 -41.71
CA SER A 26 1.72 15.06 -40.38
C SER A 26 2.62 14.49 -39.28
N ASN A 27 3.06 15.37 -38.37
CA ASN A 27 3.86 15.05 -37.19
C ASN A 27 3.12 14.07 -36.26
N LEU A 28 3.68 12.89 -36.04
CA LEU A 28 3.41 12.07 -34.86
C LEU A 28 4.75 11.73 -34.21
N SER A 29 4.93 12.20 -32.98
CA SER A 29 6.11 12.01 -32.15
C SER A 29 6.29 10.52 -31.82
N GLN A 30 7.30 9.89 -32.40
CA GLN A 30 7.79 8.55 -32.03
C GLN A 30 8.76 8.67 -30.84
N PRO A 31 8.75 7.74 -29.87
CA PRO A 31 9.87 7.60 -28.94
C PRO A 31 11.00 6.82 -29.63
N HIS A 32 12.15 7.46 -29.78
CA HIS A 32 13.37 6.86 -30.33
C HIS A 32 13.97 5.84 -29.35
N ALA A 33 14.06 4.59 -29.77
CA ALA A 33 15.01 3.63 -29.22
C ALA A 33 16.39 3.92 -29.84
N SER A 34 17.40 4.20 -29.02
CA SER A 34 18.80 4.23 -29.46
C SER A 34 19.70 3.74 -28.35
N SER A 35 20.29 2.58 -28.61
CA SER A 35 21.40 1.99 -27.88
C SER A 35 22.69 2.79 -28.12
N SER A 36 23.33 3.28 -27.07
CA SER A 36 24.77 3.56 -27.11
C SER A 36 25.38 3.39 -25.73
N SER A 37 26.29 2.42 -25.66
CA SER A 37 27.21 2.11 -24.58
C SER A 37 28.23 3.23 -24.34
N LEU A 38 28.28 3.78 -23.12
CA LEU A 38 29.47 4.45 -22.56
C LEU A 38 29.52 4.23 -21.04
N GLU A 39 30.70 3.83 -20.57
CA GLU A 39 31.12 3.57 -19.19
C GLU A 39 31.17 4.84 -18.29
N PRO A 40 31.32 4.70 -16.95
CA PRO A 40 30.86 5.69 -15.99
C PRO A 40 31.92 6.73 -15.63
N GLU A 41 31.51 8.00 -15.54
CA GLU A 41 32.28 9.04 -14.86
C GLU A 41 31.66 9.37 -13.50
N GLN A 42 32.54 9.44 -12.51
CA GLN A 42 32.26 9.53 -11.09
C GLN A 42 31.68 10.86 -10.64
N SER A 43 30.92 10.74 -9.56
CA SER A 43 30.35 11.73 -8.67
C SER A 43 31.25 12.90 -8.30
N ASP A 44 30.68 14.11 -8.34
CA ASP A 44 30.93 15.15 -7.35
C ASP A 44 29.69 16.05 -7.23
N LEU A 45 28.80 15.72 -6.28
CA LEU A 45 27.78 16.65 -5.78
C LEU A 45 28.08 16.95 -4.32
N ASN A 46 28.87 18.01 -4.15
CA ASN A 46 29.13 18.66 -2.88
C ASN A 46 27.82 19.14 -2.24
N THR A 47 27.59 18.66 -1.02
CA THR A 47 26.69 19.23 -0.02
C THR A 47 27.02 20.69 0.24
N ASN A 48 26.05 21.58 0.06
CA ASN A 48 26.00 22.86 0.75
C ASN A 48 24.62 23.06 1.37
N LYS A 49 24.59 22.96 2.71
CA LYS A 49 23.58 23.54 3.58
C LYS A 49 23.52 25.05 3.33
N ALA A 50 22.34 25.56 3.01
CA ALA A 50 21.95 26.92 3.35
C ALA A 50 20.44 26.95 3.58
N ASP A 51 20.07 27.36 4.79
CA ASP A 51 18.70 27.58 5.24
C ASP A 51 17.92 28.49 4.29
N SER A 52 16.68 28.12 3.99
CA SER A 52 15.63 29.11 3.81
C SER A 52 14.32 28.59 4.39
N LYS A 53 13.89 29.26 5.46
CA LYS A 53 12.54 29.19 6.02
C LYS A 53 11.55 29.44 4.88
N TYR A 54 10.82 28.39 4.49
CA TYR A 54 9.56 28.53 3.78
C TYR A 54 8.45 27.99 4.68
N ASN A 55 7.48 28.88 4.91
CA ASN A 55 6.35 28.68 5.80
C ASN A 55 5.56 27.43 5.42
N ASN A 56 5.34 26.59 6.42
CA ASN A 56 4.54 25.38 6.39
C ASN A 56 3.05 25.76 6.51
N SER A 57 2.48 26.37 5.48
CA SER A 57 1.04 26.61 5.35
C SER A 57 0.63 26.15 3.96
N ASP A 58 -0.29 25.19 3.91
CA ASP A 58 -0.90 24.57 2.73
C ASP A 58 -0.22 23.32 2.16
N LYS A 59 0.10 22.32 3.01
CA LYS A 59 0.04 20.92 2.55
C LYS A 59 -1.43 20.54 2.43
N GLU A 60 -2.04 20.78 1.27
CA GLU A 60 -3.31 20.11 0.95
C GLU A 60 -3.11 18.59 1.09
N ASN A 61 -3.92 17.98 1.93
CA ASN A 61 -3.94 16.54 2.06
C ASN A 61 -4.60 15.96 0.82
N VAL A 62 -3.80 15.44 -0.12
CA VAL A 62 -4.33 14.79 -1.33
C VAL A 62 -4.67 13.35 -0.98
N ASP A 63 -5.83 13.16 -0.36
CA ASP A 63 -6.37 11.85 -0.03
C ASP A 63 -7.06 11.27 -1.28
N ASN A 64 -6.36 10.38 -1.99
CA ASN A 64 -6.90 9.60 -3.10
C ASN A 64 -7.22 8.19 -2.61
N ALA A 65 -8.48 7.77 -2.74
CA ALA A 65 -8.95 6.46 -2.25
C ALA A 65 -8.26 5.26 -2.90
N PHE A 66 -7.69 5.40 -4.10
CA PHE A 66 -7.04 4.31 -4.85
C PHE A 66 -5.53 4.31 -4.73
N PHE A 67 -4.92 5.38 -4.20
CA PHE A 67 -3.48 5.44 -3.98
C PHE A 67 -3.15 4.97 -2.56
N PHE A 68 -1.87 4.72 -2.30
CA PHE A 68 -1.38 4.33 -0.98
C PHE A 68 -1.67 5.43 0.05
N LYS A 69 -1.99 5.05 1.28
CA LYS A 69 -2.14 6.00 2.40
C LYS A 69 -0.79 6.65 2.71
N ASP A 70 -0.81 7.90 3.17
CA ASP A 70 0.40 8.70 3.47
C ASP A 70 1.41 8.04 4.43
N SER A 71 0.95 7.12 5.28
CA SER A 71 1.81 6.37 6.21
C SER A 71 2.59 5.22 5.56
N VAL A 72 2.30 4.89 4.30
CA VAL A 72 2.86 3.72 3.61
C VAL A 72 4.01 4.15 2.69
N SER A 73 5.24 3.82 3.08
CA SER A 73 6.44 4.06 2.27
C SER A 73 6.94 2.84 1.51
N GLU A 74 6.52 1.62 1.92
CA GLU A 74 6.89 0.38 1.26
C GLU A 74 5.80 -0.71 1.44
N LEU A 75 5.71 -1.64 0.49
CA LEU A 75 4.81 -2.79 0.53
C LEU A 75 5.45 -4.02 -0.12
N ASN A 76 5.11 -5.22 0.36
CA ASN A 76 5.64 -6.48 -0.19
C ASN A 76 4.72 -7.02 -1.31
N TYR A 77 5.34 -7.49 -2.38
CA TYR A 77 4.69 -8.08 -3.54
C TYR A 77 5.32 -9.42 -3.87
N ASN A 78 4.52 -10.36 -4.36
CA ASN A 78 5.04 -11.55 -5.00
C ASN A 78 5.46 -11.13 -6.41
N GLY A 79 6.75 -11.25 -6.71
CA GLY A 79 7.32 -10.82 -7.98
C GLY A 79 7.73 -12.01 -8.85
N ARG A 80 7.38 -11.95 -10.13
CA ARG A 80 7.84 -12.85 -11.19
C ARG A 80 8.54 -12.01 -12.26
N PHE A 81 9.82 -12.33 -12.50
CA PHE A 81 10.72 -11.61 -13.38
C PHE A 81 11.24 -12.57 -14.45
N LEU A 82 10.82 -12.41 -15.71
CA LEU A 82 11.23 -13.26 -16.82
C LEU A 82 12.22 -12.50 -17.70
N PHE A 83 13.49 -12.50 -17.29
CA PHE A 83 14.62 -11.96 -18.04
C PHE A 83 15.53 -13.12 -18.49
N ASP A 84 16.84 -12.93 -18.47
CA ASP A 84 17.81 -13.98 -18.84
C ASP A 84 17.63 -15.25 -18.00
N GLU A 85 17.58 -15.08 -16.67
CA GLU A 85 17.22 -16.14 -15.72
C GLU A 85 15.89 -15.78 -15.04
N PRO A 86 14.84 -16.62 -15.18
CA PRO A 86 13.59 -16.40 -14.49
C PRO A 86 13.76 -16.40 -12.96
N VAL A 87 13.26 -15.36 -12.32
CA VAL A 87 13.27 -15.22 -10.86
C VAL A 87 11.84 -15.04 -10.36
N GLU A 88 11.46 -15.84 -9.37
CA GLU A 88 10.25 -15.66 -8.58
C GLU A 88 10.65 -15.42 -7.13
N LYS A 89 10.32 -14.26 -6.59
CA LYS A 89 10.60 -13.91 -5.20
C LYS A 89 9.71 -12.79 -4.71
N ASP A 90 9.57 -12.70 -3.40
CA ASP A 90 8.96 -11.54 -2.78
C ASP A 90 9.89 -10.32 -2.94
N VAL A 91 9.30 -9.17 -3.25
CA VAL A 91 9.99 -7.91 -3.56
C VAL A 91 9.28 -6.76 -2.86
N LYS A 92 10.03 -5.77 -2.38
CA LYS A 92 9.41 -4.53 -1.89
C LYS A 92 9.20 -3.55 -3.03
N LEU A 93 8.01 -2.96 -3.05
CA LEU A 93 7.74 -1.72 -3.77
C LEU A 93 7.92 -0.56 -2.81
N HIS A 94 8.78 0.37 -3.16
CA HIS A 94 9.01 1.64 -2.47
C HIS A 94 8.12 2.72 -3.06
N ILE A 95 7.44 3.47 -2.19
CA ILE A 95 6.54 4.58 -2.50
C ILE A 95 7.24 5.87 -2.07
N ASN A 96 8.03 6.46 -2.98
CA ASN A 96 8.87 7.61 -2.65
C ASN A 96 8.18 8.91 -3.04
N GLU A 97 7.75 9.72 -2.07
CA GLU A 97 7.28 11.08 -2.36
C GLU A 97 8.46 11.94 -2.83
N VAL A 98 8.39 12.45 -4.06
CA VAL A 98 9.43 13.28 -4.66
C VAL A 98 9.19 14.76 -4.34
N THR A 99 7.96 15.22 -4.51
CA THR A 99 7.56 16.62 -4.25
C THR A 99 6.04 16.79 -4.27
N SER A 100 5.57 17.99 -3.92
CA SER A 100 4.20 18.43 -4.12
C SER A 100 4.12 19.58 -5.13
N ALA A 101 3.23 19.43 -6.11
CA ALA A 101 2.93 20.43 -7.13
C ALA A 101 1.49 20.94 -6.96
N LYS A 102 1.15 22.05 -7.61
CA LYS A 102 -0.25 22.51 -7.69
C LYS A 102 -1.16 21.46 -8.33
N SER A 103 -0.58 20.61 -9.19
CA SER A 103 -1.27 19.54 -9.90
C SER A 103 -1.44 18.26 -9.09
N GLY A 104 -0.96 18.18 -7.84
CA GLY A 104 -1.02 16.97 -7.01
C GLY A 104 0.32 16.59 -6.38
N ARG A 105 0.35 15.48 -5.66
CA ARG A 105 1.58 14.92 -5.06
C ARG A 105 2.27 13.99 -6.06
N ILE A 106 3.59 14.02 -6.08
CA ILE A 106 4.39 13.28 -7.05
C ILE A 106 5.16 12.19 -6.33
N TYR A 107 4.98 10.96 -6.81
CA TYR A 107 5.62 9.77 -6.27
C TYR A 107 6.45 9.06 -7.33
N GLU A 108 7.57 8.47 -6.93
CA GLU A 108 8.24 7.42 -7.69
C GLU A 108 7.88 6.07 -7.07
N LEU A 109 7.41 5.14 -7.90
CA LEU A 109 7.18 3.76 -7.47
C LEU A 109 8.31 2.89 -8.01
N LYS A 110 9.05 2.23 -7.10
CA LYS A 110 10.28 1.53 -7.47
C LYS A 110 10.45 0.23 -6.69
N LEU A 111 10.84 -0.85 -7.38
CA LEU A 111 11.10 -2.14 -6.77
C LEU A 111 12.53 -2.24 -6.21
N ASP A 112 12.73 -3.14 -5.25
CA ASP A 112 14.08 -3.58 -4.85
C ASP A 112 14.88 -4.07 -6.05
N SER A 113 16.21 -4.00 -5.94
CA SER A 113 17.13 -4.58 -6.92
C SER A 113 16.87 -6.08 -7.10
N ILE A 114 16.85 -6.49 -8.37
CA ILE A 114 16.74 -7.88 -8.80
C ILE A 114 17.95 -8.17 -9.68
N ASP A 115 18.68 -9.24 -9.35
CA ASP A 115 19.83 -9.66 -10.15
C ASP A 115 19.37 -9.96 -11.58
N GLY A 116 20.14 -9.50 -12.56
CA GLY A 116 19.81 -9.65 -13.98
C GLY A 116 18.74 -8.68 -14.51
N VAL A 117 18.19 -7.78 -13.68
CA VAL A 117 17.20 -6.78 -14.10
C VAL A 117 17.75 -5.36 -13.96
N SER A 118 17.73 -4.60 -15.06
CA SER A 118 18.18 -3.20 -15.05
C SER A 118 17.33 -2.33 -14.11
N THR A 119 17.95 -1.35 -13.46
CA THR A 119 17.27 -0.40 -12.55
C THR A 119 16.15 0.40 -13.22
N GLU A 120 16.28 0.70 -14.51
CA GLU A 120 15.24 1.37 -15.30
C GLU A 120 13.95 0.55 -15.38
N ARG A 121 14.06 -0.77 -15.54
CA ARG A 121 12.92 -1.69 -15.55
C ARG A 121 12.28 -1.89 -14.18
N LEU A 122 13.04 -1.66 -13.10
CA LEU A 122 12.55 -1.76 -11.72
C LEU A 122 11.85 -0.48 -11.24
N SER A 123 11.96 0.62 -11.99
CA SER A 123 11.10 1.80 -11.78
C SER A 123 9.77 1.58 -12.51
N LEU A 124 8.67 1.59 -11.77
CA LEU A 124 7.32 1.54 -12.36
C LEU A 124 6.91 2.90 -12.96
N GLY A 125 7.74 3.92 -12.74
CA GLY A 125 7.55 5.28 -13.24
C GLY A 125 7.20 6.28 -12.13
N TYR A 126 6.89 7.50 -12.57
CA TYR A 126 6.46 8.59 -11.70
C TYR A 126 4.95 8.76 -11.80
N PHE A 127 4.34 9.08 -10.67
CA PHE A 127 2.89 9.19 -10.54
C PHE A 127 2.52 10.53 -9.94
N CYS A 128 1.65 11.27 -10.62
CA CYS A 128 1.01 12.45 -10.05
C CYS A 128 -0.37 12.05 -9.53
N VAL A 129 -0.53 12.15 -8.22
CA VAL A 129 -1.73 11.77 -7.48
C VAL A 129 -2.53 13.03 -7.19
N GLN A 130 -3.75 13.05 -7.70
CA GLN A 130 -4.81 14.04 -7.42
C GLN A 130 -5.91 13.36 -6.60
N LYS A 131 -6.87 14.13 -6.09
CA LYS A 131 -7.98 13.59 -5.30
C LYS A 131 -8.80 12.52 -6.04
N ASP A 132 -9.02 12.72 -7.34
CA ASP A 132 -9.90 11.90 -8.18
C ASP A 132 -9.16 11.08 -9.26
N LYS A 133 -7.87 11.34 -9.47
CA LYS A 133 -7.08 10.76 -10.57
C LYS A 133 -5.66 10.43 -10.18
N ILE A 134 -5.11 9.41 -10.82
CA ILE A 134 -3.68 9.09 -10.80
C ILE A 134 -3.17 9.11 -12.23
N TYR A 135 -2.14 9.92 -12.47
CA TYR A 135 -1.47 10.02 -13.76
C TYR A 135 -0.12 9.34 -13.68
N LYS A 136 0.20 8.47 -14.64
CA LYS A 136 1.56 8.00 -14.89
C LYS A 136 2.27 9.01 -15.78
N ILE A 137 3.52 9.31 -15.45
CA ILE A 137 4.40 10.19 -16.20
C ILE A 137 5.59 9.40 -16.71
N GLU A 138 5.93 9.60 -17.98
CA GLU A 138 7.14 9.07 -18.56
C GLU A 138 8.38 9.79 -17.99
N PRO A 139 9.40 9.05 -17.50
CA PRO A 139 10.52 9.60 -16.73
C PRO A 139 11.57 10.33 -17.60
N THR A 140 11.16 11.19 -18.52
CA THR A 140 12.08 12.01 -19.30
C THR A 140 12.60 13.17 -18.44
N LYS A 141 13.84 13.61 -18.69
CA LYS A 141 14.40 14.81 -18.03
C LYS A 141 13.50 16.03 -18.19
N GLU A 142 12.86 16.17 -19.35
CA GLU A 142 11.92 17.26 -19.63
C GLU A 142 10.67 17.17 -18.75
N ASN A 143 10.05 15.99 -18.67
CA ASN A 143 8.83 15.77 -17.89
C ASN A 143 9.08 15.96 -16.39
N LEU A 144 10.19 15.43 -15.88
CA LEU A 144 10.59 15.62 -14.49
C LEU A 144 10.87 17.10 -14.18
N ASN A 145 11.50 17.85 -15.09
CA ASN A 145 11.69 19.28 -14.93
C ASN A 145 10.36 20.06 -14.93
N LYS A 146 9.44 19.74 -15.85
CA LYS A 146 8.10 20.36 -15.88
C LYS A 146 7.35 20.14 -14.56
N LEU A 147 7.41 18.93 -14.02
CA LEU A 147 6.75 18.59 -12.77
C LEU A 147 7.40 19.22 -11.53
N ILE A 148 8.70 19.02 -11.37
CA ILE A 148 9.40 19.38 -10.13
C ILE A 148 9.71 20.87 -10.08
N ARG A 149 10.12 21.47 -11.21
CA ARG A 149 10.54 22.87 -11.26
C ARG A 149 9.39 23.80 -11.65
N ASN A 150 8.65 23.44 -12.69
CA ASN A 150 7.60 24.32 -13.23
C ASN A 150 6.23 24.06 -12.58
N LYS A 151 6.07 22.94 -11.87
CA LYS A 151 4.79 22.49 -11.28
C LYS A 151 3.69 22.32 -12.33
N GLU A 152 4.07 21.91 -13.53
CA GLU A 152 3.20 21.70 -14.70
C GLU A 152 3.11 20.21 -15.04
N MET A 153 1.93 19.78 -15.48
CA MET A 153 1.71 18.40 -15.93
C MET A 153 2.27 18.21 -17.35
N PRO A 154 3.10 17.19 -17.60
CA PRO A 154 3.52 16.82 -18.94
C PRO A 154 2.34 16.43 -19.84
N ASN A 155 2.36 16.85 -21.10
CA ASN A 155 1.26 16.61 -22.05
C ASN A 155 1.04 15.12 -22.37
N ASP A 156 2.09 14.32 -22.23
CA ASP A 156 2.14 12.88 -22.42
C ASP A 156 1.79 12.09 -21.14
N SER A 157 1.34 12.75 -20.07
CA SER A 157 0.88 12.08 -18.86
C SER A 157 -0.39 11.28 -19.12
N VAL A 158 -0.43 10.04 -18.65
CA VAL A 158 -1.53 9.11 -18.93
C VAL A 158 -2.33 8.84 -17.66
N VAL A 159 -3.67 8.93 -17.75
CA VAL A 159 -4.54 8.58 -16.63
C VAL A 159 -4.57 7.06 -16.46
N VAL A 160 -4.05 6.57 -15.33
CA VAL A 160 -4.01 5.14 -14.98
C VAL A 160 -4.99 4.76 -13.88
N CYS A 161 -5.63 5.74 -13.24
CA CYS A 161 -6.71 5.52 -12.27
C CYS A 161 -7.66 6.72 -12.25
N GLN A 162 -8.96 6.47 -12.36
CA GLN A 162 -10.03 7.45 -12.15
C GLN A 162 -11.37 6.71 -11.97
N ASP A 163 -12.45 7.40 -11.59
CA ASP A 163 -13.76 6.77 -11.39
C ASP A 163 -14.53 6.42 -12.67
N LYS A 164 -14.16 6.99 -13.81
CA LYS A 164 -14.82 6.77 -15.10
C LYS A 164 -13.99 5.87 -15.99
N GLU A 165 -14.64 4.98 -16.73
CA GLU A 165 -13.95 4.18 -17.74
C GLU A 165 -13.30 5.06 -18.81
N ILE A 166 -12.18 4.56 -19.34
CA ILE A 166 -11.57 5.07 -20.57
C ILE A 166 -11.72 3.95 -21.59
N LYS A 167 -12.44 4.20 -22.67
CA LYS A 167 -12.57 3.23 -23.77
C LYS A 167 -11.35 3.33 -24.67
N ASP A 168 -10.97 2.20 -25.22
CA ASP A 168 -10.01 2.17 -26.31
C ASP A 168 -10.59 2.97 -27.49
N THR A 169 -9.78 3.88 -28.03
CA THR A 169 -10.15 4.71 -29.18
C THR A 169 -9.95 3.95 -30.49
N LEU A 170 -9.11 2.92 -30.48
CA LEU A 170 -8.85 2.04 -31.60
C LEU A 170 -9.80 0.83 -31.56
N SER A 171 -10.13 0.30 -32.72
CA SER A 171 -10.84 -0.98 -32.79
C SER A 171 -9.90 -2.16 -32.49
N ASN A 172 -10.43 -3.30 -32.05
CA ASN A 172 -9.61 -4.48 -31.70
C ASN A 172 -8.70 -4.99 -32.84
N GLU A 173 -9.02 -4.66 -34.09
CA GLU A 173 -8.27 -5.09 -35.28
C GLU A 173 -7.31 -4.01 -35.81
N GLU A 174 -7.37 -2.80 -35.25
CA GLU A 174 -6.56 -1.67 -35.70
C GLU A 174 -5.17 -1.75 -35.08
N HIS A 175 -4.14 -1.47 -35.90
CA HIS A 175 -2.78 -1.42 -35.42
C HIS A 175 -2.47 -0.06 -34.78
N GLY A 176 -2.00 -0.05 -33.55
CA GLY A 176 -1.63 1.18 -32.84
C GLY A 176 -1.25 0.95 -31.39
N TRP A 177 -1.29 2.04 -30.62
CA TRP A 177 -1.21 2.02 -29.17
C TRP A 177 -2.63 1.94 -28.61
N HIS A 178 -2.94 0.79 -28.04
CA HIS A 178 -4.18 0.55 -27.34
C HIS A 178 -4.02 0.92 -25.89
N HIS A 179 -4.99 1.64 -25.34
CA HIS A 179 -5.05 1.86 -23.91
C HIS A 179 -6.50 2.05 -23.46
N TYR A 180 -6.83 1.51 -22.30
CA TYR A 180 -8.16 1.62 -21.73
C TYR A 180 -8.11 1.45 -20.22
N LEU A 181 -9.17 1.92 -19.57
CA LEU A 181 -9.34 1.82 -18.12
C LEU A 181 -10.73 1.26 -17.84
N LYS A 182 -10.77 0.09 -17.20
CA LYS A 182 -12.01 -0.55 -16.72
C LYS A 182 -12.30 -0.16 -15.28
N VAL A 183 -13.58 -0.06 -14.96
CA VAL A 183 -14.10 0.24 -13.62
C VAL A 183 -14.86 -0.99 -13.13
N ASP A 184 -14.30 -1.70 -12.16
CA ASP A 184 -14.95 -2.87 -11.55
C ASP A 184 -15.04 -2.71 -10.03
N GLY A 185 -16.21 -2.26 -9.54
CA GLY A 185 -16.44 -2.02 -8.12
C GLY A 185 -15.36 -1.12 -7.49
N ASN A 186 -14.54 -1.72 -6.61
CA ASN A 186 -13.44 -1.04 -5.93
C ASN A 186 -12.11 -1.06 -6.70
N LYS A 187 -12.07 -1.66 -7.89
CA LYS A 187 -10.86 -1.76 -8.73
C LYS A 187 -10.89 -0.83 -9.92
N ARG A 188 -9.72 -0.34 -10.31
CA ARG A 188 -9.44 0.39 -11.56
C ARG A 188 -8.34 -0.34 -12.29
N GLU A 189 -8.67 -0.90 -13.44
CA GLU A 189 -7.75 -1.73 -14.23
C GLU A 189 -7.37 -0.96 -15.50
N TYR A 190 -6.17 -0.42 -15.50
CA TYR A 190 -5.59 0.22 -16.66
C TYR A 190 -4.74 -0.78 -17.44
N TYR A 191 -4.89 -0.74 -18.77
CA TYR A 191 -4.12 -1.53 -19.71
C TYR A 191 -3.57 -0.63 -20.82
N SER A 192 -2.33 -0.88 -21.22
CA SER A 192 -1.66 -0.29 -22.36
C SER A 192 -0.89 -1.36 -23.12
N TYR A 193 -1.01 -1.40 -24.43
CA TYR A 193 -0.16 -2.25 -25.27
C TYR A 193 -0.07 -1.69 -26.69
N ASN A 194 0.96 -2.07 -27.42
CA ASN A 194 0.99 -1.84 -28.87
C ASN A 194 1.07 -3.14 -29.65
N ASN A 195 0.39 -3.17 -30.79
CA ASN A 195 0.39 -4.26 -31.76
C ASN A 195 0.99 -3.81 -33.11
N LEU A 196 1.70 -2.67 -33.14
CA LEU A 196 2.40 -2.15 -34.33
C LEU A 196 3.55 -3.07 -34.79
N VAL A 197 4.09 -3.86 -33.87
CA VAL A 197 5.18 -4.82 -34.12
C VAL A 197 4.80 -6.18 -33.54
N GLY A 198 5.40 -7.26 -34.04
CA GLY A 198 5.07 -8.63 -33.62
C GLY A 198 5.28 -8.92 -32.13
N THR A 199 6.10 -8.14 -31.43
CA THR A 199 6.35 -8.23 -29.98
C THR A 199 6.32 -6.85 -29.34
N GLY A 200 5.16 -6.20 -29.37
CA GLY A 200 4.98 -4.87 -28.77
C GLY A 200 5.08 -4.89 -27.24
N TYR A 201 5.36 -3.72 -26.69
CA TYR A 201 5.37 -3.49 -25.24
C TYR A 201 3.93 -3.50 -24.71
N TYR A 202 3.75 -4.04 -23.51
CA TYR A 202 2.52 -3.94 -22.75
C TYR A 202 2.81 -3.54 -21.31
N GLU A 203 1.81 -2.90 -20.69
CA GLU A 203 1.83 -2.50 -19.30
C GLU A 203 0.41 -2.46 -18.74
N SER A 204 0.23 -2.84 -17.48
CA SER A 204 -1.05 -2.74 -16.78
C SER A 204 -0.88 -2.39 -15.32
N PHE A 205 -1.83 -1.63 -14.80
CA PHE A 205 -1.96 -1.28 -13.39
C PHE A 205 -3.35 -1.66 -12.90
N ILE A 206 -3.43 -2.36 -11.77
CA ILE A 206 -4.71 -2.60 -11.10
C ILE A 206 -4.65 -1.94 -9.73
N TRP A 207 -5.42 -0.87 -9.56
CA TRP A 207 -5.57 -0.15 -8.31
C TRP A 207 -6.82 -0.63 -7.58
N GLU A 208 -6.76 -0.79 -6.26
CA GLU A 208 -7.92 -1.10 -5.43
C GLU A 208 -8.10 -0.07 -4.32
N LYS A 209 -9.35 0.33 -4.08
CA LYS A 209 -9.67 1.28 -3.00
C LYS A 209 -9.07 0.82 -1.67
N ASP A 210 -8.50 1.79 -0.96
CA ASP A 210 -7.86 1.67 0.35
C ASP A 210 -6.63 0.75 0.42
N LYS A 211 -6.22 0.13 -0.70
CA LYS A 211 -5.02 -0.72 -0.78
C LYS A 211 -3.88 -0.13 -1.60
N GLY A 212 -4.19 0.65 -2.64
CA GLY A 212 -3.18 1.10 -3.59
C GLY A 212 -3.08 0.19 -4.81
N LEU A 213 -1.88 0.05 -5.36
CA LEU A 213 -1.59 -0.83 -6.49
C LEU A 213 -1.63 -2.29 -6.02
N ILE A 214 -2.56 -3.10 -6.52
CA ILE A 214 -2.66 -4.52 -6.15
C ILE A 214 -2.03 -5.46 -7.17
N ASN A 215 -1.84 -5.00 -8.41
CA ASN A 215 -1.15 -5.74 -9.45
C ASN A 215 -0.48 -4.76 -10.43
N TYR A 216 0.73 -5.08 -10.85
CA TYR A 216 1.38 -4.46 -11.97
C TYR A 216 2.01 -5.51 -12.88
N ARG A 217 1.92 -5.27 -14.19
CA ARG A 217 2.54 -6.12 -15.19
C ARG A 217 3.16 -5.26 -16.29
N SER A 218 4.34 -5.62 -16.76
CA SER A 218 4.92 -5.07 -17.99
C SER A 218 5.75 -6.11 -18.72
N GLY A 219 5.99 -5.93 -20.02
CA GLY A 219 6.84 -6.82 -20.80
C GLY A 219 6.65 -6.62 -22.29
N TYR A 220 7.15 -7.57 -23.09
CA TYR A 220 7.03 -7.55 -24.54
C TYR A 220 6.50 -8.88 -25.06
N GLY A 221 5.51 -8.83 -25.97
CA GLY A 221 5.04 -10.02 -26.70
C GLY A 221 4.81 -11.25 -25.82
N ALA A 222 5.50 -12.36 -26.15
CA ALA A 222 5.44 -13.65 -25.44
C ALA A 222 6.15 -13.64 -24.06
N GLU A 223 5.82 -12.65 -23.22
CA GLU A 223 6.37 -12.45 -21.87
C GLU A 223 7.89 -12.21 -21.83
N ARG A 224 8.48 -11.70 -22.92
CA ARG A 224 9.89 -11.32 -22.94
C ARG A 224 10.12 -10.13 -22.00
N ASP A 225 11.16 -10.23 -21.19
CA ASP A 225 11.55 -9.24 -20.19
C ASP A 225 10.37 -8.87 -19.28
N SER A 226 9.51 -9.83 -18.91
CA SER A 226 8.29 -9.51 -18.19
C SER A 226 8.55 -9.29 -16.71
N ILE A 227 7.90 -8.27 -16.15
CA ILE A 227 7.77 -8.07 -14.71
C ILE A 227 6.30 -8.22 -14.40
N GLU A 228 5.98 -9.10 -13.45
CA GLU A 228 4.66 -9.16 -12.83
C GLU A 228 4.85 -9.08 -11.32
N ILE A 229 4.15 -8.16 -10.69
CA ILE A 229 4.07 -8.09 -9.23
C ILE A 229 2.60 -8.14 -8.83
N GLN A 230 2.31 -8.96 -7.84
CA GLN A 230 0.99 -9.03 -7.22
C GLN A 230 1.17 -8.64 -5.77
N LEU A 231 0.38 -7.69 -5.29
CA LEU A 231 0.39 -7.35 -3.88
C LEU A 231 0.18 -8.65 -3.13
N ILE A 232 1.06 -8.94 -2.18
CA ILE A 232 0.85 -10.07 -1.30
C ILE A 232 -0.35 -9.67 -0.47
N ASN A 233 -1.54 -10.05 -0.95
CA ASN A 233 -2.68 -10.25 -0.11
C ASN A 233 -2.23 -11.33 0.83
N VAL A 234 -1.74 -10.90 1.98
CA VAL A 234 -1.99 -11.64 3.18
C VAL A 234 -3.52 -11.85 3.15
N THR A 235 -3.98 -13.06 2.77
CA THR A 235 -5.06 -13.71 3.54
C THR A 235 -4.74 -13.35 4.99
N PRO A 236 -5.68 -13.10 5.91
CA PRO A 236 -5.27 -13.03 7.31
C PRO A 236 -4.78 -14.43 7.78
N ILE A 237 -3.61 -14.91 7.33
CA ILE A 237 -2.47 -15.03 8.22
C ILE A 237 -2.42 -13.68 8.90
N ALA A 238 -3.00 -13.63 10.10
CA ALA A 238 -3.12 -12.48 10.98
C ALA A 238 -2.36 -11.27 10.45
N GLU A 239 -3.13 -10.27 10.02
CA GLU A 239 -2.70 -8.90 9.77
C GLU A 239 -1.25 -8.64 10.21
N LYS A 240 -0.33 -8.50 9.26
CA LYS A 240 0.80 -7.59 9.45
C LYS A 240 0.33 -6.16 9.14
N SER A 241 -0.73 -5.73 9.82
CA SER A 241 -0.84 -4.36 10.32
C SER A 241 -0.54 -4.43 11.81
N ASP A 242 0.15 -3.44 12.36
CA ASP A 242 0.01 -3.14 13.79
C ASP A 242 0.39 -4.16 14.85
N ASP A 243 1.09 -5.23 14.50
CA ASP A 243 1.73 -6.13 15.47
C ASP A 243 2.79 -5.41 16.34
N SER A 244 3.03 -4.12 16.10
CA SER A 244 3.83 -3.22 16.93
C SER A 244 3.05 -2.11 17.63
N LEU A 245 1.76 -1.86 17.32
CA LEU A 245 1.00 -0.76 17.95
C LEU A 245 0.23 -1.27 19.16
N LEU A 246 -0.50 -2.39 19.01
CA LEU A 246 -1.16 -3.05 20.14
C LEU A 246 -0.18 -3.83 21.03
N GLU A 247 0.97 -4.22 20.50
CA GLU A 247 2.03 -4.86 21.29
C GLU A 247 2.51 -3.99 22.47
N THR A 248 2.47 -2.66 22.31
CA THR A 248 2.78 -1.72 23.40
C THR A 248 1.76 -1.72 24.54
N TRP A 249 0.67 -2.46 24.40
CA TRP A 249 -0.36 -2.67 25.41
C TRP A 249 -0.29 -4.06 26.03
N VAL A 250 0.49 -4.99 25.50
CA VAL A 250 0.69 -6.32 26.09
C VAL A 250 1.34 -6.16 27.46
N GLY A 251 0.75 -6.78 28.46
CA GLY A 251 1.16 -6.63 29.85
C GLY A 251 0.02 -6.85 30.83
N ASN A 252 0.35 -6.73 32.11
CA ASN A 252 -0.59 -6.90 33.21
C ASN A 252 -0.86 -5.53 33.83
N TYR A 253 -2.12 -5.19 34.00
CA TYR A 253 -2.56 -3.95 34.59
C TYR A 253 -3.33 -4.24 35.86
N SER A 254 -3.14 -3.41 36.88
CA SER A 254 -3.93 -3.51 38.11
C SER A 254 -4.49 -2.17 38.55
N PHE A 255 -5.64 -2.27 39.22
CA PHE A 255 -6.26 -1.20 39.97
C PHE A 255 -6.88 -1.82 41.22
N SER A 256 -6.81 -1.12 42.35
CA SER A 256 -7.45 -1.56 43.58
C SER A 256 -8.12 -0.38 44.26
N GLU A 257 -9.31 -0.61 44.78
CA GLU A 257 -10.08 0.39 45.52
C GLU A 257 -10.47 -0.15 46.90
N PHE A 258 -10.57 0.78 47.84
CA PHE A 258 -11.04 0.53 49.20
C PHE A 258 -12.12 1.54 49.55
N VAL A 259 -13.35 1.06 49.70
CA VAL A 259 -14.47 1.86 50.19
C VAL A 259 -14.74 1.49 51.66
N PRO A 260 -14.52 2.43 52.60
CA PRO A 260 -14.80 2.19 54.01
C PRO A 260 -16.25 1.76 54.26
N PRO A 261 -16.52 0.90 55.26
CA PRO A 261 -15.56 0.43 56.25
C PRO A 261 -14.71 -0.78 55.83
N ASP A 262 -15.15 -1.59 54.87
CA ASP A 262 -14.57 -2.93 54.62
C ASP A 262 -14.72 -3.46 53.18
N GLN A 263 -15.01 -2.61 52.20
CA GLN A 263 -15.18 -3.05 50.81
C GLN A 263 -13.88 -2.86 50.03
N ASN A 264 -13.18 -3.96 49.77
CA ASN A 264 -12.04 -3.98 48.85
C ASN A 264 -12.49 -4.53 47.50
N MET A 265 -11.97 -3.95 46.42
CA MET A 265 -12.11 -4.48 45.07
C MET A 265 -10.75 -4.43 44.37
N PHE A 266 -10.43 -5.49 43.65
CA PHE A 266 -9.17 -5.67 42.93
C PHE A 266 -9.50 -5.98 41.48
N TYR A 267 -8.94 -5.20 40.58
CA TYR A 267 -9.09 -5.33 39.14
C TYR A 267 -7.75 -5.73 38.56
N GLY A 268 -7.70 -6.85 37.85
CA GLY A 268 -6.55 -7.31 37.10
C GLY A 268 -6.91 -7.48 35.63
N ILE A 269 -6.11 -6.91 34.74
CA ILE A 269 -6.28 -7.03 33.29
C ILE A 269 -4.97 -7.54 32.69
N SER A 270 -5.01 -8.71 32.07
CA SER A 270 -3.87 -9.29 31.36
C SER A 270 -4.13 -9.19 29.86
N ILE A 271 -3.40 -8.31 29.17
CA ILE A 271 -3.48 -8.15 27.71
C ILE A 271 -2.41 -9.03 27.07
N TYR A 272 -2.82 -9.89 26.14
CA TYR A 272 -1.93 -10.83 25.46
C TYR A 272 -2.36 -11.04 24.01
N LYS A 273 -1.44 -11.62 23.24
CA LYS A 273 -1.66 -12.01 21.86
C LYS A 273 -1.86 -13.52 21.75
N GLU A 274 -2.94 -13.94 21.12
CA GLU A 274 -3.26 -15.36 20.86
C GLU A 274 -3.73 -15.50 19.41
N GLU A 275 -3.12 -16.41 18.65
CA GLU A 275 -3.47 -16.69 17.25
C GLU A 275 -3.56 -15.43 16.36
N GLY A 276 -2.68 -14.45 16.62
CA GLY A 276 -2.62 -13.20 15.85
C GLY A 276 -3.66 -12.14 16.22
N ASN A 277 -4.47 -12.38 17.25
CA ASN A 277 -5.44 -11.42 17.78
C ASN A 277 -5.05 -11.02 19.21
N TYR A 278 -5.45 -9.81 19.62
CA TYR A 278 -5.21 -9.33 20.98
C TYR A 278 -6.45 -9.55 21.85
N TYR A 279 -6.22 -10.11 23.03
CA TYR A 279 -7.25 -10.39 24.03
C TYR A 279 -6.83 -9.82 25.38
N ALA A 280 -7.84 -9.58 26.21
CA ALA A 280 -7.66 -9.21 27.59
C ALA A 280 -8.44 -10.16 28.49
N ASP A 281 -7.75 -10.82 29.41
CA ASP A 281 -8.39 -11.55 30.50
C ASP A 281 -8.54 -10.59 31.68
N ILE A 282 -9.77 -10.40 32.14
CA ILE A 282 -10.15 -9.46 33.19
C ILE A 282 -10.57 -10.26 34.41
N SER A 283 -9.97 -9.96 35.55
CA SER A 283 -10.33 -10.48 36.85
C SER A 283 -10.80 -9.34 37.75
N ILE A 284 -11.97 -9.50 38.35
CA ILE A 284 -12.47 -8.60 39.38
C ILE A 284 -12.79 -9.42 40.61
N ASP A 285 -12.10 -9.14 41.70
CA ASP A 285 -12.22 -9.85 42.96
C ASP A 285 -12.46 -8.88 44.10
N GLY A 286 -13.40 -9.19 44.98
CA GLY A 286 -13.64 -8.34 46.13
C GLY A 286 -15.01 -8.52 46.72
N PHE A 287 -15.58 -7.41 47.19
CA PHE A 287 -16.84 -7.36 47.91
C PHE A 287 -17.97 -8.12 47.19
N GLN A 288 -18.21 -9.36 47.63
CA GLN A 288 -19.18 -10.32 47.07
C GLN A 288 -19.06 -10.56 45.54
N THR A 289 -17.95 -10.16 44.94
CA THR A 289 -17.76 -10.08 43.49
C THR A 289 -16.65 -11.03 43.06
N ILE A 290 -16.95 -11.82 42.03
CA ILE A 290 -15.97 -12.62 41.29
C ILE A 290 -16.37 -12.56 39.82
N GLU A 291 -15.59 -11.82 39.04
CA GLU A 291 -15.75 -11.76 37.59
C GLU A 291 -14.48 -12.25 36.92
N ARG A 292 -14.65 -13.08 35.89
CA ARG A 292 -13.58 -13.61 35.03
C ARG A 292 -14.04 -13.47 33.60
N LEU A 293 -13.56 -12.47 32.91
CA LEU A 293 -14.03 -12.12 31.57
C LEU A 293 -12.88 -12.26 30.59
N ARG A 294 -13.20 -12.61 29.35
CA ARG A 294 -12.31 -12.39 28.23
C ARG A 294 -12.91 -11.33 27.33
N ALA A 295 -12.06 -10.43 26.88
CA ALA A 295 -12.40 -9.35 25.97
C ALA A 295 -11.49 -9.39 24.74
N LYS A 296 -12.02 -8.97 23.58
CA LYS A 296 -11.23 -8.58 22.42
C LYS A 296 -10.68 -7.18 22.63
N VAL A 297 -9.44 -6.97 22.20
CA VAL A 297 -8.76 -5.68 22.28
C VAL A 297 -8.74 -5.06 20.90
N ASP A 298 -9.47 -3.96 20.74
CA ASP A 298 -9.49 -3.18 19.50
C ASP A 298 -8.91 -1.79 19.74
N GLY A 299 -8.13 -1.25 18.82
CA GLY A 299 -7.60 0.10 18.94
C GLY A 299 -6.29 0.30 18.21
N ASP A 300 -5.48 1.23 18.70
CA ASP A 300 -4.17 1.57 18.19
C ASP A 300 -3.15 1.78 19.34
N LYS A 301 -1.95 2.28 19.03
CA LYS A 301 -0.90 2.54 20.03
C LYS A 301 -1.26 3.56 21.11
N ASN A 302 -2.25 4.42 20.87
CA ASN A 302 -2.64 5.51 21.75
C ASN A 302 -3.94 5.21 22.49
N SER A 303 -4.84 4.40 21.94
CA SER A 303 -6.13 4.09 22.57
C SER A 303 -6.58 2.67 22.28
N ILE A 304 -7.06 1.95 23.30
CA ILE A 304 -7.65 0.62 23.17
C ILE A 304 -9.01 0.51 23.85
N LYS A 305 -9.86 -0.37 23.31
CA LYS A 305 -11.17 -0.72 23.85
C LYS A 305 -11.20 -2.20 24.17
N LEU A 306 -11.65 -2.54 25.37
CA LEU A 306 -11.85 -3.93 25.80
C LEU A 306 -13.31 -4.30 25.56
N ARG A 307 -13.57 -5.04 24.47
CA ARG A 307 -14.92 -5.50 24.14
C ARG A 307 -15.16 -6.90 24.65
N PHE A 308 -16.21 -7.08 25.43
CA PHE A 308 -16.58 -8.38 25.98
C PHE A 308 -16.70 -9.44 24.87
N ASP A 309 -16.02 -10.57 25.06
CA ASP A 309 -16.03 -11.72 24.16
C ASP A 309 -16.76 -12.90 24.80
N LYS A 310 -16.37 -13.28 26.03
CA LYS A 310 -16.98 -14.38 26.76
C LYS A 310 -16.68 -14.36 28.26
N TYR A 311 -17.50 -15.10 29.00
CA TYR A 311 -17.21 -15.47 30.39
C TYR A 311 -16.17 -16.58 30.45
N LEU A 312 -15.21 -16.43 31.34
CA LEU A 312 -14.33 -17.51 31.80
C LEU A 312 -15.01 -18.27 32.96
N PRO A 313 -14.42 -19.34 33.51
CA PRO A 313 -15.00 -20.05 34.65
C PRO A 313 -15.23 -19.16 35.90
N ASP A 314 -16.02 -19.66 36.85
CA ASP A 314 -16.24 -19.09 38.20
C ASP A 314 -17.14 -17.85 38.33
N ASN A 315 -17.60 -17.27 37.22
CA ASN A 315 -18.58 -16.17 37.25
C ASN A 315 -19.91 -16.62 37.84
N ARG A 316 -20.41 -15.86 38.83
CA ARG A 316 -21.76 -16.08 39.41
C ARG A 316 -22.87 -15.39 38.64
N PHE A 317 -22.56 -14.27 38.00
CA PHE A 317 -23.49 -13.47 37.22
C PHE A 317 -22.89 -13.17 35.85
N GLN A 318 -23.76 -13.05 34.84
CA GLN A 318 -23.35 -12.88 33.46
C GLN A 318 -24.13 -11.73 32.79
N PRO A 319 -23.87 -10.45 33.18
CA PRO A 319 -24.65 -9.29 32.75
C PRO A 319 -24.26 -8.65 31.40
N TYR A 320 -23.18 -9.11 30.76
CA TYR A 320 -22.55 -8.50 29.58
C TYR A 320 -22.88 -9.30 28.32
N GLU A 321 -23.08 -8.58 27.23
CA GLU A 321 -23.34 -9.14 25.90
C GLU A 321 -22.11 -9.02 25.01
N VAL A 322 -21.91 -9.98 24.12
CA VAL A 322 -20.75 -9.98 23.20
C VAL A 322 -20.70 -8.66 22.42
N GLY A 323 -19.56 -7.98 22.48
CA GLY A 323 -19.34 -6.67 21.87
C GLY A 323 -19.52 -5.47 22.80
N ASP A 324 -20.04 -5.68 24.02
CA ASP A 324 -20.11 -4.63 25.05
C ASP A 324 -18.72 -4.04 25.34
N ILE A 325 -18.61 -2.71 25.39
CA ILE A 325 -17.37 -2.05 25.82
C ILE A 325 -17.31 -2.09 27.34
N LEU A 326 -16.39 -2.88 27.88
CA LEU A 326 -16.20 -3.03 29.32
C LEU A 326 -15.50 -1.82 29.91
N LEU A 327 -14.38 -1.42 29.31
CA LEU A 327 -13.62 -0.21 29.59
C LEU A 327 -12.66 0.07 28.43
N SER A 328 -12.00 1.22 28.43
CA SER A 328 -11.00 1.61 27.44
C SER A 328 -9.81 2.30 28.09
N PHE A 329 -8.65 2.24 27.45
CA PHE A 329 -7.44 2.93 27.86
C PHE A 329 -7.00 3.94 26.81
N GLU A 330 -6.45 5.07 27.27
CA GLU A 330 -5.84 6.09 26.41
C GLU A 330 -4.51 6.54 26.99
N LYS A 331 -3.44 6.51 26.18
CA LYS A 331 -2.13 7.07 26.52
C LYS A 331 -2.12 8.56 26.22
N SER A 332 -1.87 9.38 27.24
CA SER A 332 -1.66 10.82 27.09
C SER A 332 -0.33 11.21 27.74
N GLY A 333 0.75 11.19 26.96
CA GLY A 333 2.10 11.42 27.49
C GLY A 333 2.58 10.22 28.32
N SER A 334 2.87 10.43 29.60
CA SER A 334 3.23 9.37 30.56
C SER A 334 2.03 8.65 31.17
N ASP A 335 0.83 9.22 31.02
CA ASP A 335 -0.33 8.82 31.81
C ASP A 335 -1.19 7.82 31.03
N LEU A 336 -1.66 6.79 31.76
CA LEU A 336 -2.59 5.79 31.28
C LEU A 336 -4.00 6.14 31.76
N ASN A 337 -4.80 6.78 30.92
CA ASN A 337 -6.15 7.18 31.29
C ASN A 337 -7.15 6.03 31.12
N THR A 338 -7.99 5.82 32.12
CA THR A 338 -9.08 4.84 32.07
C THR A 338 -10.39 5.52 31.69
N LEU A 339 -11.05 5.01 30.67
CA LEU A 339 -12.43 5.35 30.33
C LEU A 339 -13.34 4.18 30.72
N TRP A 340 -14.18 4.39 31.73
CA TRP A 340 -15.10 3.36 32.20
C TRP A 340 -16.21 3.09 31.18
N GLY A 341 -16.57 1.82 31.02
CA GLY A 341 -17.66 1.36 30.17
C GLY A 341 -18.73 0.68 31.02
N LYS A 342 -19.05 -0.58 30.69
CA LYS A 342 -19.96 -1.41 31.50
C LYS A 342 -19.36 -1.83 32.85
N ILE A 343 -18.03 -1.93 32.94
CA ILE A 343 -17.32 -2.09 34.20
C ILE A 343 -17.13 -0.71 34.80
N GLU A 344 -17.51 -0.56 36.06
CA GLU A 344 -17.35 0.66 36.84
C GLU A 344 -16.73 0.33 38.21
N PRO A 345 -15.99 1.27 38.82
CA PRO A 345 -15.51 1.15 40.18
C PRO A 345 -16.67 1.23 41.18
N ILE A 346 -16.50 0.59 42.33
CA ILE A 346 -17.47 0.64 43.42
C ILE A 346 -17.45 2.01 44.12
N ASP A 347 -16.29 2.66 44.21
CA ASP A 347 -16.22 4.04 44.70
C ASP A 347 -16.77 5.00 43.64
N LYS A 348 -17.77 5.80 44.03
CA LYS A 348 -18.35 6.84 43.17
C LYS A 348 -17.34 7.92 42.81
N ASN A 349 -16.33 8.16 43.65
CA ASN A 349 -15.27 9.13 43.38
C ASN A 349 -14.35 8.67 42.24
N ASP A 350 -14.23 7.36 42.04
CA ASP A 350 -13.37 6.75 41.02
C ASP A 350 -14.10 6.56 39.67
N LYS A 351 -15.37 6.94 39.57
CA LYS A 351 -16.15 6.87 38.32
C LYS A 351 -15.78 7.95 37.31
N LYS A 352 -14.85 8.86 37.63
CA LYS A 352 -14.47 9.94 36.72
C LYS A 352 -13.63 9.37 35.57
N SER A 353 -14.30 9.13 34.44
CA SER A 353 -13.68 8.76 33.17
C SER A 353 -12.56 9.74 32.77
N GLY A 354 -11.46 9.19 32.26
CA GLY A 354 -10.30 9.94 31.79
C GLY A 354 -9.24 10.19 32.87
N SER A 355 -9.24 9.42 33.96
CA SER A 355 -8.24 9.51 35.04
C SER A 355 -7.38 8.24 35.09
N PRO A 356 -6.13 8.31 35.58
CA PRO A 356 -5.23 7.16 35.59
C PRO A 356 -5.47 6.24 36.79
N TYR A 357 -6.36 5.27 36.63
CA TYR A 357 -6.67 4.29 37.68
C TYR A 357 -5.81 3.03 37.60
N PHE A 358 -5.58 2.53 36.38
CA PHE A 358 -4.78 1.32 36.19
C PHE A 358 -3.30 1.65 36.05
N GLU A 359 -2.46 0.80 36.60
CA GLU A 359 -1.01 0.85 36.44
C GLU A 359 -0.51 -0.42 35.75
N LEU A 360 0.49 -0.28 34.89
CA LEU A 360 1.19 -1.43 34.30
C LEU A 360 2.10 -2.05 35.36
N ILE A 361 1.90 -3.34 35.64
CA ILE A 361 2.74 -4.12 36.54
C ILE A 361 4.04 -4.50 35.80
N PRO A 362 5.23 -4.26 36.39
CA PRO A 362 6.53 -4.61 35.81
C PRO A 362 6.76 -6.10 35.53
#